data_AF-A0A962TJC2-F1
#
_entry.id   AF-A0A962TJC2-F1
#
_cell.length_a   1.000
_cell.length_b   1.000
_cell.length_c   1.000
_cell.angle_alpha   90.00
_cell.angle_beta   90.00
_cell.angle_gamma   90.00
#
_symmetry.space_group_name_H-M   'P 1'
#
loop_
_entity.id
_entity.type
_entity.pdbx_description
1 polymer ?
#
loop_
_entity_poly.entity_id
_entity_poly.type
_entity_poly.pdbx_seq_one_letter_code
_entity_poly.pdbx_strand_id
1 'polypeptide(L)'
;MNHAERYWILPTLLVVLSIGPLYGWLAALYAPPAAGLTAPAQTQMEADLDAGPSSFPQRREDAELFDRALVAGLLQSDGKGRIVVAPADLPLRWIYARGHPDFLTPRGDEPDWLSGPWNDEIRRLHQALHFSASGRYVRQQIEAFNARRPGFARIQWRDGHLVWRDRS
;
A
#
# COMPACT_ATOMS: atom_id res chain seq x y z
N MET A 1 23.02 -2.34 54.70
CA MET A 1 23.64 -2.72 53.41
C MET A 1 22.49 -3.04 52.48
N ASN A 2 22.05 -2.03 51.73
CA ASN A 2 20.65 -1.90 51.32
C ASN A 2 20.48 -2.25 49.84
N HIS A 3 19.46 -3.05 49.54
CA HIS A 3 19.12 -3.67 48.25
C HIS A 3 18.72 -2.70 47.11
N ALA A 4 19.04 -1.40 47.22
CA ALA A 4 18.55 -0.37 46.30
C ALA A 4 19.39 -0.22 45.01
N GLU A 5 20.65 -0.65 45.00
CA GLU A 5 21.55 -0.40 43.85
C GLU A 5 21.60 -1.55 42.82
N ARG A 6 20.97 -2.69 43.14
CA ARG A 6 21.04 -3.90 42.30
C ARG A 6 19.97 -3.96 41.20
N TYR A 7 18.98 -3.05 41.23
CA TYR A 7 17.84 -3.05 40.31
C TYR A 7 18.02 -2.16 39.07
N TRP A 8 19.15 -1.47 38.93
CA TRP A 8 19.44 -0.57 37.80
C TRP A 8 20.46 -1.10 36.79
N ILE A 9 20.91 -2.36 36.93
CA ILE A 9 21.89 -2.97 36.01
C ILE A 9 21.21 -3.94 35.03
N LEU A 10 20.04 -4.49 35.39
CA LEU A 10 19.27 -5.40 34.55
C LEU A 10 18.60 -4.76 33.31
N PRO A 11 18.02 -3.55 33.36
CA PRO A 11 17.32 -3.00 32.19
C PRO A 11 18.27 -2.48 31.10
N THR A 12 19.48 -2.03 31.46
CA THR A 12 20.49 -1.53 30.50
C THR A 12 21.13 -2.64 29.68
N LEU A 13 21.33 -3.83 30.28
CA LEU A 13 21.89 -5.00 29.58
C LEU A 13 20.89 -5.59 28.56
N LEU A 14 19.59 -5.44 28.79
CA LEU A 14 18.53 -5.94 27.91
C LEU A 14 18.39 -5.14 26.59
N VAL A 15 18.71 -3.84 26.62
CA VAL A 15 18.65 -2.95 25.44
C VAL A 15 19.80 -3.22 24.48
N VAL A 16 21.02 -3.49 24.98
CA VAL A 16 22.18 -3.82 24.14
C VAL A 16 22.06 -5.22 23.53
N LEU A 17 21.47 -6.18 24.24
CA LEU A 17 21.25 -7.55 23.76
C LEU A 17 20.23 -7.63 22.60
N SER A 18 19.40 -6.61 22.41
CA SER A 18 18.33 -6.60 21.40
C SER A 18 18.77 -6.07 20.02
N ILE A 19 19.93 -5.40 19.92
CA ILE A 19 20.37 -4.76 18.66
C ILE A 19 21.05 -5.76 17.71
N GLY A 20 21.86 -6.67 18.26
CA GLY A 20 22.56 -7.71 17.50
C GLY A 20 21.65 -8.65 16.68
N PRO A 21 20.61 -9.27 17.28
CA PRO A 21 19.74 -10.18 16.53
C PRO A 21 18.86 -9.46 15.50
N LEU A 22 18.55 -8.18 15.72
CA LEU A 22 17.77 -7.36 14.80
C LEU A 22 18.55 -7.03 13.52
N TYR A 23 19.86 -6.79 13.65
CA TYR A 23 20.76 -6.64 12.51
C TYR A 23 21.02 -7.96 11.77
N GLY A 24 21.11 -9.09 12.47
CA GLY A 24 21.25 -10.41 11.84
C GLY A 24 20.04 -10.79 10.97
N TRP A 25 18.84 -10.46 11.44
CA TRP A 25 17.60 -10.70 10.69
C TRP A 25 17.48 -9.79 9.46
N LEU A 26 17.86 -8.52 9.58
CA LEU A 26 17.95 -7.60 8.43
C LEU A 26 19.01 -8.05 7.42
N ALA A 27 20.19 -8.49 7.87
CA ALA A 27 21.23 -8.99 6.97
C ALA A 27 20.78 -10.24 6.20
N ALA A 28 19.99 -11.13 6.82
CA ALA A 28 19.42 -12.30 6.16
C ALA A 28 18.33 -11.94 5.12
N LEU A 29 17.55 -10.88 5.35
CA LEU A 29 16.57 -10.39 4.38
C LEU A 29 17.21 -9.66 3.18
N TYR A 30 18.36 -9.02 3.39
CA TYR A 30 19.05 -8.24 2.36
C TYR A 30 20.25 -8.95 1.73
N ALA A 31 20.60 -10.15 2.18
CA ALA A 31 21.66 -10.95 1.57
C ALA A 31 21.22 -11.37 0.15
N PRO A 32 21.96 -10.99 -0.91
CA PRO A 32 21.73 -11.54 -2.24
C PRO A 32 22.08 -13.03 -2.22
N PRO A 33 21.36 -13.88 -2.98
CA PRO A 33 21.62 -15.32 -2.99
C PRO A 33 23.05 -15.56 -3.48
N ALA A 34 23.91 -16.04 -2.58
CA ALA A 34 25.26 -16.45 -2.91
C ALA A 34 25.18 -17.65 -3.86
N ALA A 35 25.38 -17.38 -5.14
CA ALA A 35 25.49 -18.39 -6.17
C ALA A 35 26.79 -19.19 -5.98
N GLY A 36 26.64 -20.52 -5.92
CA GLY A 36 27.72 -21.52 -6.07
C GLY A 36 28.63 -21.64 -4.84
N LEU A 37 29.04 -22.81 -4.35
CA LEU A 37 29.31 -24.13 -4.94
C LEU A 37 29.15 -25.13 -3.77
N THR A 38 28.52 -26.30 -3.87
CA THR A 38 28.97 -27.50 -4.59
C THR A 38 27.84 -28.55 -4.66
N ALA A 39 27.73 -29.15 -5.84
CA ALA A 39 26.80 -30.14 -6.43
C ALA A 39 26.73 -31.54 -5.73
N PRO A 40 26.05 -32.60 -6.29
CA PRO A 40 24.94 -32.70 -7.27
C PRO A 40 23.82 -33.72 -6.89
N ALA A 41 22.63 -33.61 -7.51
CA ALA A 41 21.75 -34.71 -7.96
C ALA A 41 20.42 -34.07 -8.43
N GLN A 42 20.38 -33.50 -9.63
CA GLN A 42 19.85 -34.13 -10.84
C GLN A 42 18.42 -34.70 -10.73
N THR A 43 17.56 -34.08 -11.55
CA THR A 43 16.39 -34.67 -12.22
C THR A 43 15.07 -34.56 -11.46
N GLN A 44 14.45 -33.37 -11.52
CA GLN A 44 13.06 -33.14 -11.93
C GLN A 44 12.68 -31.69 -11.61
N MET A 45 11.94 -31.04 -12.52
CA MET A 45 11.43 -29.65 -12.45
C MET A 45 12.30 -28.55 -13.06
N GLU A 46 12.92 -28.82 -14.21
CA GLU A 46 13.12 -27.78 -15.25
C GLU A 46 11.76 -27.52 -15.94
N ALA A 47 10.86 -26.80 -15.26
CA ALA A 47 9.64 -26.24 -15.87
C ALA A 47 8.97 -25.11 -15.07
N ASP A 48 9.49 -24.71 -13.90
CA ASP A 48 8.74 -23.83 -12.98
C ASP A 48 9.59 -22.68 -12.39
N LEU A 49 10.49 -22.11 -13.20
CA LEU A 49 11.31 -20.96 -12.83
C LEU A 49 10.99 -19.75 -13.74
N ASP A 50 9.75 -19.25 -13.67
CA ASP A 50 9.48 -17.88 -14.17
C ASP A 50 8.38 -17.10 -13.40
N ALA A 51 7.91 -17.60 -12.26
CA ALA A 51 6.94 -16.89 -11.43
C ALA A 51 7.27 -17.03 -9.95
N GLY A 52 7.84 -15.97 -9.34
CA GLY A 52 7.95 -15.90 -7.89
C GLY A 52 6.55 -16.03 -7.24
N PRO A 53 6.37 -16.89 -6.21
CA PRO A 53 5.06 -17.29 -5.69
C PRO A 53 4.25 -16.19 -4.97
N SER A 54 4.77 -14.96 -4.87
CA SER A 54 4.08 -13.82 -4.24
C SER A 54 3.49 -12.80 -5.23
N SER A 55 3.84 -12.85 -6.50
CA SER A 55 3.57 -11.72 -7.43
C SER A 55 2.18 -11.72 -8.06
N PHE A 56 1.55 -12.89 -8.22
CA PHE A 56 0.21 -13.03 -8.80
C PHE A 56 -0.93 -12.65 -7.85
N PRO A 57 -1.03 -13.19 -6.62
CA PRO A 57 -2.12 -12.83 -5.72
C PRO A 57 -2.07 -11.34 -5.35
N GLN A 58 -0.88 -10.80 -5.12
CA GLN A 58 -0.72 -9.39 -4.82
C GLN A 58 -1.14 -8.48 -5.99
N ARG A 59 -0.78 -8.82 -7.23
CA ARG A 59 -1.21 -8.04 -8.41
C ARG A 59 -2.72 -8.01 -8.55
N ARG A 60 -3.39 -9.14 -8.26
CA ARG A 60 -4.84 -9.24 -8.25
C ARG A 60 -5.46 -8.37 -7.15
N GLU A 61 -4.90 -8.40 -5.93
CA GLU A 61 -5.34 -7.54 -4.83
C GLU A 61 -5.20 -6.06 -5.16
N ASP A 62 -4.12 -5.66 -5.84
CA ASP A 62 -3.89 -4.28 -6.27
C ASP A 62 -4.94 -3.83 -7.29
N ALA A 63 -5.24 -4.68 -8.28
CA ALA A 63 -6.26 -4.43 -9.29
C ALA A 63 -7.67 -4.34 -8.66
N GLU A 64 -8.02 -5.31 -7.80
CA GLU A 64 -9.31 -5.31 -7.10
C GLU A 64 -9.48 -4.11 -6.18
N LEU A 65 -8.41 -3.70 -5.48
CA LEU A 65 -8.43 -2.51 -4.64
C LEU A 65 -8.65 -1.25 -5.47
N PHE A 66 -7.98 -1.12 -6.61
CA PHE A 66 -8.18 0.00 -7.54
C PHE A 66 -9.63 0.07 -8.03
N ASP A 67 -10.17 -1.04 -8.55
CA ASP A 67 -11.53 -1.08 -9.11
C ASP A 67 -12.57 -0.76 -8.04
N ARG A 68 -12.46 -1.38 -6.84
CA ARG A 68 -13.39 -1.12 -5.74
C ARG A 68 -13.28 0.32 -5.23
N ALA A 69 -12.08 0.89 -5.15
CA ALA A 69 -11.89 2.27 -4.73
C ALA A 69 -12.46 3.27 -5.77
N LEU A 70 -12.38 2.94 -7.06
CA LEU A 70 -12.98 3.73 -8.13
C LEU A 70 -14.51 3.70 -8.08
N VAL A 71 -15.11 2.51 -7.93
CA VAL A 71 -16.57 2.35 -7.76
C VAL A 71 -17.07 3.02 -6.48
N ALA A 72 -16.31 2.95 -5.39
CA ALA A 72 -16.64 3.59 -4.11
C ALA A 72 -16.48 5.12 -4.12
N GLY A 73 -16.03 5.72 -5.24
CA GLY A 73 -15.80 7.17 -5.35
C GLY A 73 -14.61 7.66 -4.52
N LEU A 74 -13.73 6.75 -4.08
CA LEU A 74 -12.47 7.08 -3.40
C LEU A 74 -11.36 7.43 -4.38
N LEU A 75 -11.53 7.07 -5.66
CA LEU A 75 -10.73 7.53 -6.79
C LEU A 75 -11.66 8.21 -7.78
N GLN A 76 -11.35 9.44 -8.17
CA GLN A 76 -12.17 10.22 -9.11
C GLN A 76 -11.29 10.84 -10.19
N SER A 77 -11.87 11.20 -11.33
CA SER A 77 -11.14 11.98 -12.34
C SER A 77 -11.36 13.48 -12.14
N ASP A 78 -10.31 14.28 -12.22
CA ASP A 78 -10.36 15.73 -11.96
C ASP A 78 -10.83 16.58 -13.16
N GLY A 79 -11.52 15.97 -14.13
CA GLY A 79 -11.95 16.61 -15.38
C GLY A 79 -10.81 16.95 -16.36
N LYS A 80 -9.55 16.93 -15.92
CA LYS A 80 -8.34 17.13 -16.75
C LYS A 80 -7.68 15.80 -17.13
N GLY A 81 -8.39 14.69 -16.91
CA GLY A 81 -7.92 13.34 -17.20
C GLY A 81 -6.91 12.80 -16.19
N ARG A 82 -6.70 13.48 -15.05
CA ARG A 82 -5.91 12.94 -13.93
C ARG A 82 -6.83 12.20 -12.98
N ILE A 83 -6.24 11.31 -12.20
CA ILE A 83 -6.90 10.59 -11.12
C ILE A 83 -6.55 11.28 -9.81
N VAL A 84 -7.55 11.69 -9.06
CA VAL A 84 -7.42 12.23 -7.72
C VAL A 84 -7.83 11.16 -6.72
N VAL A 85 -7.11 11.13 -5.60
CA VAL A 85 -7.26 10.12 -4.55
C VAL A 85 -7.92 10.79 -3.36
N ALA A 86 -8.92 10.12 -2.78
CA ALA A 86 -9.57 10.57 -1.55
C ALA A 86 -8.52 10.87 -0.46
N PRO A 87 -8.64 12.00 0.24
CA PRO A 87 -7.61 12.43 1.17
C PRO A 87 -7.51 11.49 2.39
N ALA A 88 -6.31 11.38 2.96
CA ALA A 88 -6.07 10.47 4.09
C ALA A 88 -6.85 10.87 5.35
N ASP A 89 -7.12 12.17 5.51
CA ASP A 89 -7.91 12.72 6.61
C ASP A 89 -9.43 12.71 6.36
N LEU A 90 -9.91 12.11 5.26
CA LEU A 90 -11.33 12.01 4.93
C LEU A 90 -12.22 11.49 6.09
N PRO A 91 -11.81 10.46 6.87
CA PRO A 91 -12.61 10.01 8.01
C PRO A 91 -12.82 11.11 9.07
N LEU A 92 -11.79 11.94 9.31
CA LEU A 92 -11.87 13.05 10.24
C LEU A 92 -12.81 14.15 9.71
N ARG A 93 -12.73 14.44 8.40
CA ARG A 93 -13.63 15.41 7.74
C ARG A 93 -15.10 14.98 7.89
N TRP A 94 -15.41 13.70 7.71
CA TRP A 94 -16.76 13.16 7.90
C TRP A 94 -17.27 13.28 9.34
N ILE A 95 -16.43 12.98 10.33
CA ILE A 95 -16.79 13.13 11.76
C ILE A 95 -17.10 14.60 12.06
N TYR A 96 -16.26 15.51 11.56
CA TYR A 96 -16.43 16.92 11.80
C TYR A 96 -17.66 17.50 11.09
N ALA A 97 -17.89 17.12 9.83
CA ALA A 97 -19.03 17.56 9.04
C ALA A 97 -20.38 17.10 9.63
N ARG A 98 -20.41 15.98 10.35
CA ARG A 98 -21.62 15.55 11.09
C ARG A 98 -22.04 16.57 12.17
N GLY A 99 -21.08 17.20 12.83
CA GLY A 99 -21.34 18.26 13.82
C GLY A 99 -21.46 19.66 13.21
N HIS A 100 -21.00 19.82 11.97
CA HIS A 100 -20.91 21.10 11.26
C HIS A 100 -21.22 20.90 9.77
N PRO A 101 -22.51 20.78 9.40
CA PRO A 101 -22.91 20.45 8.03
C PRO A 101 -22.50 21.50 7.01
N ASP A 102 -22.24 22.74 7.44
CA ASP A 102 -21.75 23.83 6.59
C ASP A 102 -20.37 23.53 5.96
N PHE A 103 -19.61 22.56 6.51
CA PHE A 103 -18.34 22.11 5.94
C PHE A 103 -18.46 20.96 4.93
N LEU A 104 -19.68 20.55 4.56
CA LEU A 104 -19.92 19.56 3.50
C LEU A 104 -19.60 20.11 2.11
N THR A 105 -19.30 21.40 1.96
CA THR A 105 -18.87 21.97 0.68
C THR A 105 -17.45 21.52 0.32
N PRO A 106 -17.20 21.12 -0.95
CA PRO A 106 -15.87 20.81 -1.45
C PRO A 106 -14.87 21.95 -1.22
N ARG A 107 -13.60 21.61 -0.98
CA ARG A 107 -12.53 22.60 -0.81
C ARG A 107 -11.92 22.96 -2.17
N GLY A 108 -12.30 24.12 -2.71
CA GLY A 108 -11.75 24.61 -3.98
C GLY A 108 -12.09 23.70 -5.16
N ASP A 109 -11.10 23.32 -5.94
CA ASP A 109 -11.25 22.42 -7.11
C ASP A 109 -11.23 20.91 -6.73
N GLU A 110 -11.23 20.59 -5.43
CA GLU A 110 -11.23 19.20 -4.96
C GLU A 110 -12.59 18.54 -5.27
N PRO A 111 -12.62 17.25 -5.67
CA PRO A 111 -13.88 16.53 -5.79
C PRO A 111 -14.67 16.57 -4.48
N ASP A 112 -16.00 16.47 -4.60
CA ASP A 112 -16.86 16.37 -3.44
C ASP A 112 -16.78 14.98 -2.81
N TRP A 113 -15.77 14.77 -1.97
CA TRP A 113 -15.58 13.53 -1.22
C TRP A 113 -16.62 13.32 -0.11
N LEU A 114 -17.42 14.34 0.23
CA LEU A 114 -18.39 14.31 1.32
C LEU A 114 -19.83 14.07 0.82
N SER A 115 -20.06 14.12 -0.49
CA SER A 115 -21.38 13.84 -1.10
C SER A 115 -21.76 12.36 -1.18
N GLY A 116 -20.80 11.44 -1.04
CA GLY A 116 -21.00 10.00 -1.20
C GLY A 116 -21.39 9.27 0.10
N PRO A 117 -21.81 8.00 0.02
CA PRO A 117 -22.04 7.18 1.21
C PRO A 117 -20.73 6.99 1.99
N TRP A 118 -20.79 7.05 3.32
CA TRP A 118 -19.65 6.76 4.20
C TRP A 118 -20.00 5.64 5.18
N ASN A 119 -19.90 4.40 4.71
CA ASN A 119 -20.20 3.19 5.47
C ASN A 119 -18.91 2.44 5.87
N ASP A 120 -19.07 1.33 6.62
CA ASP A 120 -17.94 0.55 7.11
C ASP A 120 -17.07 -0.07 5.99
N GLU A 121 -17.68 -0.46 4.87
CA GLU A 121 -16.96 -1.00 3.72
C GLU A 121 -16.08 0.06 3.07
N ILE A 122 -16.62 1.25 2.81
CA ILE A 122 -15.89 2.38 2.25
C ILE A 122 -14.77 2.82 3.20
N ARG A 123 -15.02 2.78 4.52
CA ARG A 123 -13.98 3.03 5.53
C ARG A 123 -12.85 2.01 5.45
N ARG A 124 -13.15 0.71 5.26
CA ARG A 124 -12.13 -0.34 5.09
C ARG A 124 -11.36 -0.18 3.78
N LEU A 125 -12.03 0.14 2.68
CA LEU A 125 -11.38 0.41 1.39
C LEU A 125 -10.46 1.64 1.46
N HIS A 126 -10.92 2.73 2.10
CA HIS A 126 -10.11 3.91 2.37
C HIS A 126 -8.87 3.58 3.20
N GLN A 127 -9.05 2.79 4.27
CA GLN A 127 -7.93 2.34 5.10
C GLN A 127 -6.95 1.49 4.29
N ALA A 128 -7.43 0.55 3.49
CA ALA A 128 -6.58 -0.26 2.62
C ALA A 128 -5.81 0.61 1.62
N LEU A 129 -6.47 1.58 0.99
CA LEU A 129 -5.87 2.48 0.02
C LEU A 129 -4.71 3.32 0.60
N HIS A 130 -4.83 3.77 1.85
CA HIS A 130 -3.81 4.60 2.50
C HIS A 130 -2.76 3.83 3.28
N PHE A 131 -3.13 2.72 3.92
CA PHE A 131 -2.30 2.06 4.93
C PHE A 131 -1.88 0.63 4.60
N SER A 132 -2.24 0.07 3.44
CA SER A 132 -1.73 -1.23 2.98
C SER A 132 -0.60 -1.11 1.95
N ALA A 133 0.12 -2.21 1.73
CA ALA A 133 1.12 -2.31 0.67
C ALA A 133 0.49 -2.14 -0.73
N SER A 134 -0.65 -2.79 -0.98
CA SER A 134 -1.42 -2.64 -2.22
C SER A 134 -1.88 -1.21 -2.43
N GLY A 135 -2.38 -0.55 -1.38
CA GLY A 135 -2.79 0.86 -1.44
C GLY A 135 -1.63 1.80 -1.76
N ARG A 136 -0.44 1.55 -1.21
CA ARG A 136 0.78 2.27 -1.59
C ARG A 136 1.11 2.06 -3.07
N TYR A 137 1.08 0.82 -3.55
CA TYR A 137 1.38 0.52 -4.95
C TYR A 137 0.35 1.17 -5.90
N VAL A 138 -0.94 1.04 -5.62
CA VAL A 138 -2.01 1.71 -6.38
C VAL A 138 -1.77 3.22 -6.47
N ARG A 139 -1.45 3.89 -5.36
CA ARG A 139 -1.16 5.33 -5.36
C ARG A 139 0.10 5.68 -6.18
N GLN A 140 1.14 4.84 -6.17
CA GLN A 140 2.31 5.03 -7.03
C GLN A 140 1.95 4.87 -8.53
N GLN A 141 1.09 3.92 -8.86
CA GLN A 141 0.61 3.73 -10.24
C GLN A 141 -0.23 4.92 -10.70
N ILE A 142 -1.07 5.48 -9.82
CA ILE A 142 -1.82 6.71 -10.07
C ILE A 142 -0.88 7.89 -10.30
N GLU A 143 0.17 8.04 -9.50
CA GLU A 143 1.17 9.09 -9.69
C GLU A 143 1.89 8.94 -11.04
N ALA A 144 2.33 7.73 -11.39
CA ALA A 144 2.95 7.45 -12.68
C ALA A 144 2.02 7.75 -13.86
N PHE A 145 0.74 7.40 -13.72
CA PHE A 145 -0.31 7.70 -14.70
C PHE A 145 -0.51 9.22 -14.85
N ASN A 146 -0.68 9.94 -13.74
CA ASN A 146 -0.86 11.39 -13.72
C ASN A 146 0.36 12.15 -14.27
N ALA A 147 1.57 11.63 -14.02
CA ALA A 147 2.82 12.13 -14.57
C ALA A 147 3.03 11.79 -16.04
N ARG A 148 2.07 11.13 -16.70
CA ARG A 148 2.13 10.68 -18.10
C ARG A 148 3.37 9.83 -18.39
N ARG A 149 3.67 8.87 -17.51
CA ARG A 149 4.75 7.88 -17.68
C ARG A 149 4.16 6.52 -18.12
N PRO A 150 3.72 6.38 -19.39
CA PRO A 150 2.91 5.25 -19.84
C PRO A 150 3.63 3.89 -19.78
N GLY A 151 4.97 3.86 -19.79
CA GLY A 151 5.74 2.63 -19.67
C GLY A 151 5.75 2.02 -18.26
N PHE A 152 5.38 2.79 -17.24
CA PHE A 152 5.44 2.38 -15.83
C PHE A 152 4.06 2.25 -15.18
N ALA A 153 3.03 2.85 -15.79
CA ALA A 153 1.68 2.85 -15.27
C ALA A 153 0.92 1.57 -15.64
N ARG A 154 0.34 0.92 -14.63
CA ARG A 154 -0.64 -0.16 -14.78
C ARG A 154 -2.03 0.34 -15.15
N ILE A 155 -2.29 1.64 -15.03
CA ILE A 155 -3.62 2.21 -15.28
C ILE A 155 -3.70 2.70 -16.73
N GLN A 156 -4.83 2.47 -17.38
CA GLN A 156 -5.10 2.93 -18.74
C GLN A 156 -6.54 3.42 -18.90
N TRP A 157 -6.75 4.33 -19.85
CA TRP A 157 -8.08 4.62 -20.36
C TRP A 157 -8.47 3.57 -21.39
N ARG A 158 -9.63 2.95 -21.23
CA ARG A 158 -10.22 2.01 -22.17
C ARG A 158 -11.72 2.31 -22.28
N ASP A 159 -12.18 2.56 -23.50
CA ASP A 159 -13.61 2.80 -23.79
C ASP A 159 -14.26 3.90 -22.91
N GLY A 160 -13.49 4.94 -22.55
CA GLY A 160 -13.97 6.02 -21.70
C GLY A 160 -13.94 5.74 -20.19
N HIS A 161 -13.38 4.60 -19.76
CA HIS A 161 -13.24 4.21 -18.37
C HIS A 161 -11.78 3.94 -17.98
N LEU A 162 -11.46 4.15 -16.71
CA LEU A 162 -10.15 3.79 -16.14
C LEU A 162 -10.15 2.32 -15.79
N VAL A 163 -9.14 1.59 -16.25
CA VAL A 163 -8.99 0.16 -15.98
C VAL A 163 -7.56 -0.16 -15.55
N TRP A 164 -7.44 -1.16 -14.68
CA TRP A 164 -6.15 -1.75 -14.34
C TRP A 164 -5.70 -2.72 -15.45
N ARG A 165 -4.48 -2.56 -15.95
CA ARG A 165 -3.87 -3.40 -16.97
C ARG A 165 -3.12 -4.54 -16.30
N ASP A 166 -3.73 -5.72 -16.34
CA ASP A 166 -3.00 -6.96 -16.11
C ASP A 166 -2.12 -7.30 -17.32
N ARG A 167 -0.89 -7.75 -17.05
CA ARG A 167 -0.07 -8.36 -18.09
C ARG A 167 -0.64 -9.76 -18.32
N SER A 168 -1.27 -9.97 -19.47
CA SER A 168 -1.49 -11.29 -20.07
C SER A 168 -0.16 -11.95 -20.39
#